data_AF-A0A0V1P153-F1
#
_entry.id   AF-A0A0V1P153-F1
#
_cell.length_a   1.000
_cell.length_b   1.000
_cell.length_c   1.000
_cell.angle_alpha   90.00
_cell.angle_beta   90.00
_cell.angle_gamma   90.00
#
_symmetry.space_group_name_H-M   'P 1'
#
loop_
_entity.id
_entity.type
_entity.pdbx_description
1 polymer ?
#
loop_
_entity_poly.entity_id
_entity_poly.type
_entity_poly.pdbx_seq_one_letter_code
_entity_poly.pdbx_strand_id
1 'polypeptide(L)'
;MPETKGDNTLLGKMVNFCKYKFKNGQLLSYLKEDAIRYHQYYKYPEKEIRVHSGMEVGKTRFEINQHRYHAVWKIITPHACFMNTAIFFNRSSDKISTTHMERCLNHLYGHRKTAQSLNVMIHPWWENYGIPESEKEYQMGLHSMCRCMKIQSNTNEYKFATPVLNCSADNCEYFACVSESYKNCIDERIEQCTFPPNEKICREYTYVRHQEAEIPYGKECPKRDYGEICDCSCSDIEWSEWSAKSTTCGPYTRERYKVVKGLENVEVDCTQERYKCCFSIEEGLQTDCKDFFINSNKTIMEHNETCTENGGTIIKTEAGYFCECDDSFHGIMHYFPL
;
A
#
# COMPACT_ATOMS: atom_id res chain seq x y z
N MET A 1 -13.95 4.52 -10.39
CA MET A 1 -13.91 4.52 -8.91
C MET A 1 -15.20 3.88 -8.41
N PRO A 2 -15.17 2.87 -7.51
CA PRO A 2 -16.40 2.38 -6.88
C PRO A 2 -16.99 3.48 -6.00
N GLU A 3 -18.29 3.74 -6.16
CA GLU A 3 -19.03 4.73 -5.37
C GLU A 3 -19.11 4.27 -3.92
N THR A 4 -18.30 4.87 -3.06
CA THR A 4 -18.42 4.70 -1.60
C THR A 4 -19.49 5.68 -1.10
N LYS A 5 -20.42 5.18 -0.28
CA LYS A 5 -21.47 5.98 0.37
C LYS A 5 -20.82 7.03 1.28
N GLY A 6 -20.85 8.29 0.85
CA GLY A 6 -20.40 9.44 1.63
C GLY A 6 -19.83 10.54 0.74
N ASP A 7 -20.50 11.70 0.75
CA ASP A 7 -20.15 12.95 0.08
C ASP A 7 -19.87 12.86 -1.44
N ASN A 8 -20.84 13.30 -2.26
CA ASN A 8 -20.79 13.17 -3.73
C ASN A 8 -19.80 14.11 -4.42
N THR A 9 -19.13 14.98 -3.66
CA THR A 9 -18.11 15.90 -4.17
C THR A 9 -16.86 15.16 -4.64
N LEU A 10 -16.14 15.74 -5.62
CA LEU A 10 -14.88 15.15 -6.11
C LEU A 10 -13.86 15.06 -4.96
N LEU A 11 -13.73 16.14 -4.17
CA LEU A 11 -12.87 16.17 -3.00
C LEU A 11 -13.23 15.08 -1.98
N GLY A 12 -14.51 14.89 -1.67
CA GLY A 12 -14.98 13.83 -0.76
C GLY A 12 -14.60 12.43 -1.26
N LYS A 13 -14.81 12.15 -2.55
CA LYS A 13 -14.41 10.88 -3.18
C LYS A 13 -12.90 10.63 -3.08
N MET A 14 -12.07 11.65 -3.28
CA MET A 14 -10.61 11.55 -3.16
C MET A 14 -10.17 11.29 -1.71
N VAL A 15 -10.77 11.99 -0.74
CA VAL A 15 -10.51 11.76 0.70
C VAL A 15 -10.85 10.33 1.08
N ASN A 16 -12.04 9.85 0.71
CA ASN A 16 -12.47 8.49 1.01
C ASN A 16 -11.54 7.46 0.35
N PHE A 17 -11.13 7.68 -0.89
CA PHE A 17 -10.18 6.79 -1.55
C PHE A 17 -8.88 6.68 -0.74
N CYS A 18 -8.28 7.79 -0.32
CA CYS A 18 -7.05 7.75 0.48
C CYS A 18 -7.27 7.01 1.81
N LYS A 19 -8.36 7.31 2.52
CA LYS A 19 -8.67 6.71 3.82
C LYS A 19 -8.90 5.20 3.76
N TYR A 20 -9.56 4.70 2.71
CA TYR A 20 -9.90 3.28 2.60
C TYR A 20 -8.86 2.43 1.88
N LYS A 21 -7.95 3.03 1.11
CA LYS A 21 -6.93 2.29 0.34
C LYS A 21 -5.56 2.30 0.97
N PHE A 22 -5.28 3.19 1.92
CA PHE A 22 -3.97 3.28 2.54
C PHE A 22 -4.05 3.34 4.06
N LYS A 23 -3.06 2.74 4.72
CA LYS A 23 -2.86 2.82 6.17
C LYS A 23 -2.73 4.27 6.62
N ASN A 24 -3.68 4.72 7.44
CA ASN A 24 -3.79 6.11 7.89
C ASN A 24 -3.72 7.12 6.72
N GLY A 25 -4.31 6.74 5.57
CA GLY A 25 -4.23 7.50 4.34
C GLY A 25 -4.98 8.82 4.43
N GLN A 26 -4.31 9.91 4.05
CA GLN A 26 -4.86 11.26 4.00
C GLN A 26 -4.68 11.84 2.60
N LEU A 27 -5.66 12.62 2.14
CA LEU A 27 -5.53 13.36 0.90
C LEU A 27 -4.46 14.45 1.04
N LEU A 28 -3.58 14.57 0.03
CA LEU A 28 -2.62 15.65 -0.03
C LEU A 28 -3.24 16.86 -0.75
N SER A 29 -3.55 17.90 0.02
CA SER A 29 -3.92 19.21 -0.53
C SER A 29 -2.69 20.09 -0.67
N TYR A 30 -2.51 20.64 -1.87
CA TYR A 30 -1.36 21.47 -2.23
C TYR A 30 -1.51 22.94 -1.80
N LEU A 31 -1.93 23.16 -0.54
CA LEU A 31 -2.11 24.50 0.02
C LEU A 31 -0.80 25.08 0.58
N LYS A 32 0.09 24.23 1.10
CA LYS A 32 1.36 24.63 1.73
C LYS A 32 2.56 24.19 0.90
N GLU A 33 3.64 24.95 0.97
CA GLU A 33 4.93 24.56 0.36
C GLU A 33 5.42 23.18 0.85
N ASP A 34 5.09 22.79 2.09
CA ASP A 34 5.41 21.47 2.62
C ASP A 34 4.76 20.32 1.82
N ALA A 35 3.58 20.54 1.21
CA ALA A 35 2.95 19.55 0.35
C ALA A 35 3.80 19.25 -0.90
N ILE A 36 4.59 20.24 -1.35
CA ILE A 36 5.48 20.14 -2.50
C ILE A 36 6.70 19.25 -2.18
N ARG A 37 7.12 19.21 -0.91
CA ARG A 37 8.25 18.36 -0.46
C ARG A 37 7.99 16.86 -0.63
N TYR A 38 6.75 16.45 -0.83
CA TYR A 38 6.40 15.04 -1.04
C TYR A 38 6.67 14.55 -2.47
N HIS A 39 6.90 15.45 -3.43
CA HIS A 39 7.16 15.09 -4.83
C HIS A 39 8.36 14.16 -5.02
N GLN A 40 9.43 14.36 -4.26
CA GLN A 40 10.63 13.51 -4.33
C GLN A 40 10.36 12.03 -4.02
N TYR A 41 9.23 11.70 -3.39
CA TYR A 41 8.83 10.33 -3.04
C TYR A 41 7.89 9.70 -4.07
N TYR A 42 7.49 10.43 -5.11
CA TYR A 42 6.61 9.88 -6.14
C TYR A 42 7.40 8.98 -7.08
N LYS A 43 6.80 7.83 -7.41
CA LYS A 43 7.29 6.98 -8.48
C LYS A 43 6.71 7.50 -9.80
N TYR A 44 7.53 8.21 -10.55
CA TYR A 44 7.12 8.75 -11.85
C TYR A 44 7.19 7.66 -12.92
N PRO A 45 6.22 7.58 -13.83
CA PRO A 45 6.49 7.02 -15.15
C PRO A 45 7.58 7.88 -15.84
N GLU A 46 8.26 7.40 -16.88
CA GLU A 46 9.29 8.16 -17.62
C GLU A 46 8.79 9.44 -18.35
N LYS A 47 7.62 9.97 -17.95
CA LYS A 47 6.91 11.09 -18.58
C LYS A 47 6.42 12.09 -17.53
N GLU A 48 6.12 13.30 -18.01
CA GLU A 48 5.36 14.32 -17.27
C GLU A 48 3.98 13.77 -16.85
N ILE A 49 3.55 14.07 -15.62
CA ILE A 49 2.23 13.67 -15.10
C ILE A 49 1.38 14.89 -14.72
N ARG A 50 0.04 14.73 -14.80
CA ARG A 50 -0.93 15.73 -14.35
C ARG A 50 -1.64 15.30 -13.07
N VAL A 51 -1.40 16.02 -11.98
CA VAL A 51 -1.92 15.69 -10.65
C VAL A 51 -2.95 16.73 -10.18
N HIS A 52 -4.08 16.27 -9.66
CA HIS A 52 -5.08 17.11 -9.03
C HIS A 52 -4.54 17.74 -7.73
N SER A 53 -4.76 19.03 -7.54
CA SER A 53 -4.24 19.81 -6.40
C SER A 53 -4.91 19.51 -5.05
N GLY A 54 -5.93 18.65 -5.04
CA GLY A 54 -6.65 18.25 -3.82
C GLY A 54 -7.47 19.38 -3.19
N MET A 55 -7.94 20.32 -4.00
CA MET A 55 -8.72 21.46 -3.57
C MET A 55 -9.66 21.95 -4.68
N GLU A 56 -10.80 22.48 -4.27
CA GLU A 56 -11.82 23.08 -5.11
C GLU A 56 -11.97 24.58 -4.77
N VAL A 57 -12.08 25.45 -5.77
CA VAL A 57 -12.25 26.90 -5.54
C VAL A 57 -13.56 27.39 -6.14
N GLY A 58 -14.38 27.99 -5.30
CA GLY A 58 -15.55 28.77 -5.71
C GLY A 58 -15.22 30.26 -5.78
N LYS A 59 -15.59 30.91 -6.88
CA LYS A 59 -15.49 32.37 -7.03
C LYS A 59 -16.70 33.04 -6.37
N THR A 60 -16.49 34.07 -5.54
CA THR A 60 -17.63 34.92 -5.10
C THR A 60 -17.82 36.10 -6.05
N ARG A 61 -19.07 36.57 -6.15
CA ARG A 61 -19.46 37.68 -7.04
C ARG A 61 -19.17 39.07 -6.43
N PHE A 62 -18.71 39.12 -5.18
CA PHE A 62 -18.59 40.36 -4.44
C PHE A 62 -17.20 40.97 -4.62
N GLU A 63 -17.20 42.15 -5.23
CA GLU A 63 -16.04 43.03 -5.30
C GLU A 63 -15.93 43.82 -4.00
N ILE A 64 -14.72 43.88 -3.46
CA ILE A 64 -14.35 44.70 -2.32
C ILE A 64 -13.18 45.60 -2.71
N ASN A 65 -13.21 46.85 -2.27
CA ASN A 65 -12.08 47.77 -2.46
C ASN A 65 -11.07 47.56 -1.33
N GLN A 66 -9.85 47.16 -1.68
CA GLN A 66 -8.74 46.97 -0.73
C GLN A 66 -7.54 47.83 -1.13
N HIS A 67 -6.89 48.43 -0.14
CA HIS A 67 -5.67 49.21 -0.37
C HIS A 67 -4.47 48.26 -0.47
N ARG A 68 -3.81 48.25 -1.63
CA ARG A 68 -2.67 47.36 -1.92
C ARG A 68 -1.54 48.13 -2.59
N TYR A 69 -0.32 47.63 -2.41
CA TYR A 69 0.85 48.18 -3.06
C TYR A 69 0.79 47.92 -4.58
N HIS A 70 0.84 49.00 -5.36
CA HIS A 70 0.84 48.96 -6.81
C HIS A 70 2.28 48.94 -7.33
N ALA A 71 2.74 47.81 -7.87
CA ALA A 71 4.13 47.62 -8.29
C ALA A 71 4.64 48.68 -9.30
N VAL A 72 3.80 49.10 -10.26
CA VAL A 72 4.19 50.10 -11.29
C VAL A 72 4.35 51.50 -10.69
N TRP A 73 3.37 51.97 -9.91
CA TRP A 73 3.36 53.30 -9.33
C TRP A 73 4.11 53.40 -8.00
N LYS A 74 4.52 52.26 -7.43
CA LYS A 74 5.24 52.14 -6.16
C LYS A 74 4.51 52.83 -4.98
N ILE A 75 3.18 52.82 -5.01
CA ILE A 75 2.31 53.46 -4.01
C ILE A 75 1.20 52.51 -3.58
N ILE A 76 0.63 52.73 -2.40
CA ILE A 76 -0.57 52.01 -1.94
C ILE A 76 -1.81 52.69 -2.53
N THR A 77 -2.59 51.97 -3.34
CA THR A 77 -3.82 52.48 -3.96
C THR A 77 -4.97 51.50 -3.75
N PRO A 78 -6.23 51.97 -3.81
CA PRO A 78 -7.38 51.08 -3.83
C PRO A 78 -7.34 50.19 -5.08
N HIS A 79 -7.59 48.90 -4.88
CA HIS A 79 -7.73 47.89 -5.91
C HIS A 79 -9.08 47.18 -5.75
N ALA A 80 -9.71 46.87 -6.88
CA ALA A 80 -10.87 46.00 -6.95
C ALA A 80 -10.44 44.56 -6.66
N CYS A 81 -10.87 44.00 -5.54
CA CYS A 81 -10.52 42.65 -5.12
C CYS A 81 -11.77 41.77 -4.99
N PHE A 82 -11.64 40.51 -5.38
CA PHE A 82 -12.67 39.49 -5.26
C PHE A 82 -12.27 38.51 -4.16
N MET A 83 -13.23 38.15 -3.31
CA MET A 83 -13.04 37.09 -2.33
C MET A 83 -13.37 35.75 -2.99
N ASN A 84 -12.46 34.78 -2.97
CA ASN A 84 -12.74 33.42 -3.38
C ASN A 84 -12.77 32.52 -2.14
N THR A 85 -13.48 31.41 -2.23
CA THR A 85 -13.51 30.38 -1.19
C THR A 85 -12.86 29.13 -1.73
N ALA A 86 -11.78 28.69 -1.09
CA ALA A 86 -11.11 27.43 -1.38
C ALA A 86 -11.55 26.39 -0.35
N ILE A 87 -11.93 25.21 -0.83
CA ILE A 87 -12.31 24.04 -0.06
C ILE A 87 -11.21 23.00 -0.26
N PHE A 88 -10.60 22.52 0.82
CA PHE A 88 -9.48 21.58 0.79
C PHE A 88 -9.54 20.61 1.95
N PHE A 89 -8.75 19.54 1.88
CA PHE A 89 -8.57 18.64 3.00
C PHE A 89 -7.42 19.13 3.90
N ASN A 90 -7.73 19.51 5.13
CA ASN A 90 -6.72 19.94 6.08
C ASN A 90 -6.20 18.72 6.86
N ARG A 91 -4.95 18.34 6.57
CA ARG A 91 -4.28 17.20 7.20
C ARG A 91 -4.10 17.36 8.71
N SER A 92 -3.88 18.58 9.20
CA SER A 92 -3.67 18.83 10.63
C SER A 92 -4.94 18.67 11.46
N SER A 93 -6.11 18.93 10.86
CA SER A 93 -7.41 18.78 11.53
C SER A 93 -8.20 17.55 11.08
N ASP A 94 -7.67 16.76 10.14
CA ASP A 94 -8.30 15.61 9.47
C ASP A 94 -9.70 15.89 8.92
N LYS A 95 -9.95 17.14 8.48
CA LYS A 95 -11.27 17.60 8.06
C LYS A 95 -11.20 18.42 6.78
N ILE A 96 -12.28 18.35 6.00
CA ILE A 96 -12.52 19.32 4.93
C ILE A 96 -12.64 20.69 5.60
N SER A 97 -11.81 21.62 5.15
CA SER A 97 -11.72 22.98 5.65
C SER A 97 -11.92 23.96 4.51
N THR A 98 -12.29 25.18 4.88
CA THR A 98 -12.44 26.28 3.95
C THR A 98 -11.47 27.39 4.30
N THR A 99 -10.94 28.06 3.28
CA THR A 99 -10.16 29.30 3.45
C THR A 99 -10.60 30.31 2.43
N HIS A 100 -10.49 31.59 2.78
CA HIS A 100 -10.74 32.66 1.84
C HIS A 100 -9.44 33.08 1.15
N MET A 101 -9.55 33.43 -0.12
CA MET A 101 -8.43 33.88 -0.95
C MET A 101 -8.82 35.17 -1.65
N GLU A 102 -8.03 36.22 -1.43
CA GLU A 102 -8.22 37.50 -2.10
C GLU A 102 -7.61 37.47 -3.51
N ARG A 103 -8.31 38.08 -4.48
CA ARG A 103 -7.83 38.28 -5.85
C ARG A 103 -8.04 39.72 -6.27
N CYS A 104 -6.97 40.50 -6.35
CA CYS A 104 -7.03 41.90 -6.76
C CYS A 104 -6.70 42.10 -8.24
N LEU A 105 -7.41 43.02 -8.90
CA LEU A 105 -7.12 43.48 -10.26
C LEU A 105 -6.36 44.80 -10.20
N ASN A 106 -5.30 44.96 -11.02
CA ASN A 106 -4.73 46.29 -11.26
C ASN A 106 -5.31 46.87 -12.55
N HIS A 107 -5.97 48.02 -12.40
CA HIS A 107 -6.40 48.83 -13.53
C HIS A 107 -5.31 49.86 -13.86
N LEU A 108 -4.62 49.73 -15.00
CA LEU A 108 -3.84 50.83 -15.55
C LEU A 108 -4.77 51.79 -16.29
N TYR A 109 -5.07 52.94 -15.69
CA TYR A 109 -5.70 54.07 -16.37
C TYR A 109 -4.65 54.82 -17.20
N GLY A 110 -4.51 54.44 -18.47
CA GLY A 110 -3.77 55.21 -19.48
C GLY A 110 -4.73 55.86 -20.47
N HIS A 111 -4.47 57.11 -20.87
CA HIS A 111 -5.33 58.00 -21.67
C HIS A 111 -5.93 57.45 -22.99
N ARG A 112 -5.65 56.21 -23.42
CA ARG A 112 -6.26 55.60 -24.61
C ARG A 112 -6.63 54.11 -24.52
N LYS A 113 -6.30 53.37 -23.46
CA LYS A 113 -6.72 51.97 -23.25
C LYS A 113 -6.64 51.59 -21.78
N THR A 114 -7.70 51.01 -21.23
CA THR A 114 -7.63 50.24 -19.98
C THR A 114 -6.84 48.96 -20.24
N ALA A 115 -5.57 48.95 -19.84
CA ALA A 115 -4.81 47.71 -19.79
C ALA A 115 -5.04 47.09 -18.40
N GLN A 116 -5.76 45.98 -18.32
CA GLN A 116 -5.79 45.16 -17.11
C GLN A 116 -4.45 44.43 -17.02
N SER A 117 -3.51 44.96 -16.24
CA SER A 117 -2.30 44.21 -15.90
C SER A 117 -2.61 43.36 -14.67
N LEU A 118 -2.56 42.05 -14.79
CA LEU A 118 -2.78 41.11 -13.69
C LEU A 118 -1.56 41.08 -12.77
N ASN A 119 -1.40 42.09 -11.89
CA ASN A 119 -0.53 41.93 -10.73
C ASN A 119 -1.34 41.29 -9.62
N VAL A 120 -1.37 39.97 -9.67
CA VAL A 120 -2.21 39.21 -8.78
C VAL A 120 -1.35 38.81 -7.59
N MET A 121 -1.53 39.47 -6.45
CA MET A 121 -1.12 38.90 -5.16
C MET A 121 -2.03 37.71 -4.90
N ILE A 122 -1.69 36.58 -5.52
CA ILE A 122 -2.34 35.30 -5.31
C ILE A 122 -1.41 34.47 -4.44
N HIS A 123 -1.99 33.56 -3.67
CA HIS A 123 -1.22 32.50 -3.07
C HIS A 123 -0.32 31.84 -4.14
N PRO A 124 0.98 31.56 -3.86
CA PRO A 124 1.94 31.06 -4.85
C PRO A 124 1.48 29.87 -5.72
N TRP A 125 0.50 29.08 -5.28
CA TRP A 125 0.01 27.92 -6.03
C TRP A 125 -1.22 28.21 -6.93
N TRP A 126 -1.78 29.42 -6.94
CA TRP A 126 -3.00 29.73 -7.71
C TRP A 126 -2.86 30.93 -8.64
N GLU A 127 -1.68 31.15 -9.22
CA GLU A 127 -1.28 32.37 -9.96
C GLU A 127 -2.16 32.86 -11.14
N ASN A 128 -3.25 32.21 -11.54
CA ASN A 128 -3.94 32.63 -12.76
C ASN A 128 -5.46 32.43 -12.76
N TYR A 129 -6.17 33.49 -12.36
CA TYR A 129 -7.55 33.76 -12.77
C TYR A 129 -7.60 34.96 -13.74
N GLY A 130 -6.57 35.13 -14.56
CA GLY A 130 -6.46 36.23 -15.52
C GLY A 130 -7.33 36.10 -16.75
N ILE A 131 -8.16 35.06 -16.83
CA ILE A 131 -9.08 34.86 -17.95
C ILE A 131 -10.35 35.67 -17.61
N PRO A 132 -10.70 36.71 -18.39
CA PRO A 132 -12.00 37.34 -18.27
C PRO A 132 -13.09 36.31 -18.54
N GLU A 133 -14.19 36.37 -17.79
CA GLU A 133 -15.34 35.46 -17.96
C GLU A 133 -15.69 35.34 -19.44
N SER A 134 -15.61 34.13 -19.99
CA SER A 134 -16.33 33.86 -21.22
C SER A 134 -17.83 33.95 -20.91
N GLU A 135 -18.64 34.36 -21.87
CA GLU A 135 -20.09 34.51 -21.69
C GLU A 135 -20.78 33.22 -21.23
N LYS A 136 -20.11 32.07 -21.40
CA LYS A 136 -20.50 30.76 -20.83
C LYS A 136 -20.29 30.65 -19.32
N GLU A 137 -19.19 31.19 -18.77
CA GLU A 137 -18.89 31.16 -17.33
C GLU A 137 -19.82 32.06 -16.52
N TYR A 138 -20.26 33.19 -17.10
CA TYR A 138 -21.25 34.09 -16.49
C TYR A 138 -22.60 33.40 -16.22
N GLN A 139 -23.03 32.48 -17.10
CA GLN A 139 -24.28 31.74 -16.95
C GLN A 139 -24.19 30.54 -15.99
N MET A 140 -22.98 30.08 -15.67
CA MET A 140 -22.71 28.85 -14.91
C MET A 140 -22.61 29.09 -13.39
N GLY A 141 -23.50 29.88 -12.79
CA GLY A 141 -23.39 30.24 -11.37
C GLY A 141 -23.02 29.05 -10.45
N LEU A 142 -21.99 29.25 -9.61
CA LEU A 142 -21.60 28.39 -8.47
C LEU A 142 -20.82 27.08 -8.76
N HIS A 143 -20.24 26.87 -9.94
CA HIS A 143 -19.41 25.66 -10.13
C HIS A 143 -18.02 25.77 -9.45
N SER A 144 -17.70 24.81 -8.58
CA SER A 144 -16.35 24.58 -8.05
C SER A 144 -15.36 24.40 -9.19
N MET A 145 -14.26 25.15 -9.14
CA MET A 145 -13.19 25.09 -10.12
C MET A 145 -11.95 24.39 -9.56
N CYS A 146 -11.29 23.59 -10.39
CA CYS A 146 -10.12 22.80 -10.05
C CYS A 146 -8.99 23.04 -11.07
N ARG A 147 -7.77 22.71 -10.66
CA ARG A 147 -6.58 22.83 -11.51
C ARG A 147 -5.66 21.64 -11.30
N CYS A 148 -5.10 21.15 -12.42
CA CYS A 148 -4.07 20.12 -12.39
C CYS A 148 -2.67 20.76 -12.39
N MET A 149 -1.77 20.19 -11.63
CA MET A 149 -0.35 20.50 -11.62
C MET A 149 0.38 19.55 -12.56
N LYS A 150 1.24 20.08 -13.43
CA LYS A 150 2.21 19.31 -14.21
C LYS A 150 3.46 19.15 -13.38
N ILE A 151 3.87 17.90 -13.19
CA ILE A 151 5.06 17.58 -12.42
C ILE A 151 6.00 16.78 -13.32
N GLN A 152 7.25 17.24 -13.41
CA GLN A 152 8.32 16.59 -14.17
C GLN A 152 9.26 15.87 -13.20
N SER A 153 9.66 14.64 -13.55
CA SER A 153 10.40 13.73 -12.67
C SER A 153 11.83 14.18 -12.35
N ASN A 154 12.42 15.03 -13.19
CA ASN A 154 13.85 15.36 -13.18
C ASN A 154 14.20 16.68 -12.52
N THR A 155 13.26 17.63 -12.42
CA THR A 155 13.57 19.00 -11.97
C THR A 155 13.00 19.34 -10.60
N ASN A 156 12.12 18.51 -10.02
CA ASN A 156 11.25 18.90 -8.89
C ASN A 156 10.45 20.20 -9.14
N GLU A 157 10.50 20.74 -10.36
CA GLU A 157 9.77 21.92 -10.77
C GLU A 157 8.36 21.49 -11.18
N TYR A 158 7.39 22.27 -10.74
CA TYR A 158 6.01 22.11 -11.19
C TYR A 158 5.64 23.28 -12.06
N LYS A 159 4.87 23.00 -13.10
CA LYS A 159 4.21 24.01 -13.91
C LYS A 159 2.72 23.80 -13.79
N PHE A 160 1.95 24.87 -13.86
CA PHE A 160 0.51 24.67 -13.95
C PHE A 160 0.15 24.11 -15.32
N ALA A 161 -0.58 23.00 -15.32
CA ALA A 161 -0.83 22.21 -16.50
C ALA A 161 -1.90 22.78 -17.41
N THR A 162 -2.93 23.33 -16.78
CA THR A 162 -4.20 23.63 -17.41
C THR A 162 -4.66 25.03 -16.99
N PRO A 163 -5.54 25.66 -17.79
CA PRO A 163 -6.42 26.69 -17.27
C PRO A 163 -7.24 26.13 -16.11
N VAL A 164 -7.85 27.03 -15.35
CA VAL A 164 -8.80 26.65 -14.32
C VAL A 164 -10.03 26.03 -15.01
N LEU A 165 -10.43 24.83 -14.59
CA LEU A 165 -11.50 24.04 -15.21
C LEU A 165 -12.55 23.67 -14.16
N ASN A 166 -13.74 23.25 -14.58
CA ASN A 166 -14.70 22.65 -13.66
C ASN A 166 -14.07 21.44 -12.95
N CYS A 167 -14.38 21.23 -11.68
CA CYS A 167 -13.93 20.05 -10.95
C CYS A 167 -14.55 18.77 -11.55
N SER A 168 -13.74 18.00 -12.27
CA SER A 168 -14.10 16.67 -12.78
C SER A 168 -12.92 15.71 -12.60
N ALA A 169 -13.23 14.44 -12.32
CA ALA A 169 -12.25 13.38 -12.22
C ALA A 169 -11.48 13.17 -13.54
N ASP A 170 -12.10 13.49 -14.68
CA ASP A 170 -11.50 13.29 -16.00
C ASP A 170 -10.47 14.37 -16.39
N ASN A 171 -10.38 15.46 -15.62
CA ASN A 171 -9.52 16.60 -15.95
C ASN A 171 -8.06 16.40 -15.55
N CYS A 172 -7.81 15.63 -14.47
CA CYS A 172 -6.46 15.29 -14.01
C CYS A 172 -6.25 13.77 -14.09
N GLU A 173 -5.01 13.35 -14.34
CA GLU A 173 -4.69 11.92 -14.48
C GLU A 173 -4.55 11.23 -13.12
N TYR A 174 -4.02 11.97 -12.13
CA TYR A 174 -3.70 11.43 -10.81
C TYR A 174 -4.16 12.38 -9.71
N PHE A 175 -4.21 11.88 -8.48
CA PHE A 175 -4.22 12.66 -7.26
C PHE A 175 -3.31 12.00 -6.22
N ALA A 176 -2.91 12.76 -5.21
CA ALA A 176 -1.91 12.30 -4.24
C ALA A 176 -2.52 11.97 -2.88
N CYS A 177 -2.16 10.81 -2.34
CA CYS A 177 -2.42 10.42 -0.95
C CYS A 177 -1.09 10.38 -0.18
N VAL A 178 -1.13 10.72 1.10
CA VAL A 178 -0.04 10.47 2.05
C VAL A 178 -0.49 9.34 2.97
N SER A 179 0.36 8.34 3.17
CA SER A 179 0.09 7.25 4.11
C SER A 179 1.20 7.16 5.15
N GLU A 180 0.93 6.42 6.22
CA GLU A 180 1.99 5.94 7.09
C GLU A 180 2.89 4.97 6.31
N SER A 181 4.14 4.84 6.74
CA SER A 181 5.07 3.87 6.19
C SER A 181 4.60 2.45 6.50
N TYR A 182 4.69 1.58 5.49
CA TYR A 182 4.49 0.15 5.67
C TYR A 182 5.77 -0.47 6.20
N LYS A 183 5.63 -1.43 7.10
CA LYS A 183 6.77 -2.19 7.62
C LYS A 183 7.40 -3.02 6.49
N ASN A 184 8.70 -2.84 6.28
CA ASN A 184 9.46 -3.68 5.35
C ASN A 184 9.85 -4.98 6.03
N CYS A 185 10.11 -6.01 5.23
CA CYS A 185 10.67 -7.25 5.72
C CYS A 185 12.09 -7.01 6.27
N ILE A 186 12.41 -7.61 7.42
CA ILE A 186 13.72 -7.56 8.05
C ILE A 186 14.23 -8.99 8.20
N ASP A 187 15.20 -9.33 7.36
CA ASP A 187 15.99 -10.57 7.45
C ASP A 187 17.40 -10.20 7.88
N GLU A 188 17.88 -10.82 8.94
CA GLU A 188 19.27 -10.69 9.39
C GLU A 188 20.08 -11.83 8.80
N ARG A 189 21.20 -11.51 8.15
CA ARG A 189 22.17 -12.50 7.66
C ARG A 189 23.25 -12.71 8.71
N ILE A 190 23.43 -13.96 9.13
CA ILE A 190 24.41 -14.38 10.12
C ILE A 190 25.46 -15.24 9.41
N GLU A 191 26.74 -14.92 9.59
CA GLU A 191 27.87 -15.69 9.06
C GLU A 191 28.15 -16.88 9.99
N GLN A 192 27.55 -18.02 9.66
CA GLN A 192 27.71 -19.25 10.40
C GLN A 192 27.35 -20.44 9.51
N CYS A 193 28.28 -21.39 9.44
CA CYS A 193 28.10 -22.66 8.74
C CYS A 193 26.93 -23.46 9.30
N THR A 194 25.81 -23.46 8.59
CA THR A 194 24.57 -24.16 8.99
C THR A 194 23.88 -24.77 7.78
N PHE A 195 22.88 -25.62 8.02
CA PHE A 195 22.04 -26.18 6.95
C PHE A 195 20.89 -25.21 6.65
N PRO A 196 20.81 -24.64 5.43
CA PRO A 196 19.66 -23.84 5.03
C PRO A 196 18.36 -24.65 5.06
N PRO A 197 17.21 -23.99 5.18
CA PRO A 197 15.91 -24.64 5.04
C PRO A 197 15.83 -25.38 3.69
N ASN A 198 15.52 -26.68 3.73
CA ASN A 198 15.37 -27.58 2.57
C ASN A 198 16.67 -27.94 1.82
N GLU A 199 17.86 -27.62 2.36
CA GLU A 199 19.14 -28.07 1.81
C GLU A 199 19.82 -29.10 2.75
N LYS A 200 20.43 -30.13 2.15
CA LYS A 200 21.26 -31.13 2.87
C LYS A 200 22.74 -30.77 2.89
N ILE A 201 23.08 -29.59 2.38
CA ILE A 201 24.45 -29.10 2.22
C ILE A 201 24.62 -27.90 3.15
N CYS A 202 25.73 -27.90 3.89
CA CYS A 202 26.06 -26.82 4.80
C CYS A 202 26.55 -25.59 4.04
N ARG A 203 26.12 -24.41 4.47
CA ARG A 203 26.36 -23.13 3.80
C ARG A 203 26.86 -22.08 4.78
N GLU A 204 27.65 -21.14 4.29
CA GLU A 204 28.33 -20.09 5.06
C GLU A 204 27.39 -19.16 5.83
N TYR A 205 26.22 -18.84 5.27
CA TYR A 205 25.29 -17.90 5.86
C TYR A 205 23.97 -18.55 6.27
N THR A 206 23.35 -17.99 7.30
CA THR A 206 21.98 -18.28 7.71
C THR A 206 21.18 -17.01 7.90
N TYR A 207 19.86 -17.14 7.93
CA TYR A 207 18.96 -15.99 7.95
C TYR A 207 17.90 -16.12 9.04
N VAL A 208 17.78 -15.08 9.85
CA VAL A 208 16.73 -14.95 10.87
C VAL A 208 15.76 -13.87 10.46
N ARG A 209 14.48 -14.23 10.38
CA ARG A 209 13.42 -13.28 10.04
C ARG A 209 12.88 -12.62 11.29
N HIS A 210 13.12 -11.32 11.41
CA HIS A 210 12.62 -10.51 12.52
C HIS A 210 11.26 -9.87 12.23
N GLN A 211 10.98 -9.59 10.95
CA GLN A 211 9.76 -8.91 10.55
C GLN A 211 9.36 -9.29 9.13
N GLU A 212 8.07 -9.57 8.93
CA GLU A 212 7.48 -9.76 7.60
C GLU A 212 7.09 -8.42 6.96
N ALA A 213 7.02 -8.40 5.63
CA ALA A 213 6.53 -7.25 4.89
C ALA A 213 5.04 -7.00 5.13
N GLU A 214 4.66 -5.76 5.40
CA GLU A 214 3.26 -5.37 5.57
C GLU A 214 2.60 -5.13 4.21
N ILE A 215 1.52 -5.85 3.94
CA ILE A 215 0.76 -5.73 2.68
C ILE A 215 0.00 -4.39 2.66
N PRO A 216 -0.11 -3.68 1.51
CA PRO A 216 0.36 -4.09 0.17
C PRO A 216 1.67 -3.43 -0.30
N TYR A 217 2.27 -2.54 0.49
CA TYR A 217 3.41 -1.72 0.04
C TYR A 217 4.72 -1.93 0.82
N GLY A 218 4.72 -2.76 1.85
CA GLY A 218 5.94 -3.17 2.55
C GLY A 218 6.86 -3.93 1.60
N LYS A 219 8.16 -3.58 1.60
CA LYS A 219 9.14 -4.26 0.75
C LYS A 219 9.38 -5.68 1.23
N GLU A 220 9.24 -6.64 0.33
CA GLU A 220 9.60 -8.04 0.59
C GLU A 220 11.09 -8.20 0.89
N CYS A 221 11.44 -9.26 1.63
CA CYS A 221 12.84 -9.57 1.90
C CYS A 221 13.55 -9.91 0.58
N PRO A 222 14.82 -9.51 0.43
CA PRO A 222 15.61 -9.93 -0.70
C PRO A 222 15.73 -11.46 -0.72
N LYS A 223 16.02 -12.01 -1.91
CA LYS A 223 16.34 -13.43 -2.03
C LYS A 223 17.54 -13.76 -1.16
N ARG A 224 17.42 -14.80 -0.35
CA ARG A 224 18.49 -15.28 0.53
C ARG A 224 19.61 -15.87 -0.31
N ASP A 225 20.83 -15.51 0.03
CA ASP A 225 22.05 -16.07 -0.54
C ASP A 225 22.83 -16.71 0.60
N TYR A 226 22.75 -18.04 0.67
CA TYR A 226 23.37 -18.81 1.75
C TYR A 226 24.89 -18.92 1.57
N GLY A 227 25.45 -18.46 0.45
CA GLY A 227 26.90 -18.47 0.20
C GLY A 227 27.44 -19.84 -0.24
N GLU A 228 28.75 -19.99 -0.08
CA GLU A 228 29.47 -21.19 -0.52
C GLU A 228 29.25 -22.37 0.44
N ILE A 229 29.59 -23.56 -0.05
CA ILE A 229 29.59 -24.77 0.77
C ILE A 229 30.70 -24.65 1.82
N CYS A 230 30.37 -24.95 3.07
CA CYS A 230 31.36 -24.99 4.15
C CYS A 230 31.18 -26.22 5.04
N ASP A 231 32.09 -26.43 5.99
CA ASP A 231 32.05 -27.57 6.89
C ASP A 231 31.27 -27.22 8.16
N CYS A 232 30.15 -27.91 8.37
CA CYS A 232 29.34 -27.75 9.57
C CYS A 232 30.04 -28.48 10.72
N SER A 233 30.73 -27.72 11.57
CA SER A 233 31.35 -28.21 12.81
C SER A 233 30.27 -28.56 13.84
N CYS A 234 29.52 -29.64 13.60
CA CYS A 234 28.54 -30.14 14.54
C CYS A 234 29.23 -30.72 15.78
N SER A 235 28.60 -30.61 16.94
CA SER A 235 29.13 -31.23 18.15
C SER A 235 29.24 -32.75 18.01
N ASP A 236 30.10 -33.36 18.82
CA ASP A 236 30.31 -34.81 18.81
C ASP A 236 29.25 -35.57 19.63
N ILE A 237 28.23 -34.88 20.16
CA ILE A 237 27.14 -35.50 20.91
C ILE A 237 26.24 -36.34 19.98
N GLU A 238 25.52 -37.28 20.60
CA GLU A 238 24.53 -38.09 19.90
C GLU A 238 23.41 -37.22 19.33
N TRP A 239 22.91 -37.62 18.16
CA TRP A 239 21.76 -36.95 17.55
C TRP A 239 20.53 -37.09 18.44
N SER A 240 19.64 -36.09 18.40
CA SER A 240 18.31 -36.23 18.94
C SER A 240 17.58 -37.41 18.32
N GLU A 241 16.50 -37.82 18.99
CA GLU A 241 15.50 -38.68 18.36
C GLU A 241 14.96 -38.03 17.09
N TRP A 242 14.53 -38.89 16.17
CA TRP A 242 13.86 -38.46 14.96
C TRP A 242 12.52 -37.80 15.28
N SER A 243 12.21 -36.70 14.59
CA SER A 243 10.89 -36.09 14.59
C SER A 243 9.83 -37.09 14.10
N ALA A 244 8.56 -36.76 14.40
CA ALA A 244 7.45 -37.39 13.70
C ALA A 244 7.61 -37.21 12.18
N LYS A 245 7.11 -38.19 11.43
CA LYS A 245 7.07 -38.11 9.97
C LYS A 245 6.11 -36.99 9.56
N SER A 246 6.49 -36.21 8.55
CA SER A 246 5.72 -35.05 8.06
C SER A 246 4.38 -35.41 7.44
N THR A 247 4.23 -36.65 7.00
CA THR A 247 3.01 -37.22 6.42
C THR A 247 2.62 -38.50 7.15
N THR A 248 1.37 -38.93 7.01
CA THR A 248 0.87 -40.20 7.55
C THR A 248 0.90 -41.34 6.52
N CYS A 249 0.93 -41.01 5.22
CA CYS A 249 1.02 -41.93 4.09
C CYS A 249 1.87 -41.32 2.98
N GLY A 250 2.35 -42.13 2.03
CA GLY A 250 3.14 -41.64 0.90
C GLY A 250 4.53 -41.12 1.31
N PRO A 251 5.14 -40.22 0.52
CA PRO A 251 6.48 -39.71 0.80
C PRO A 251 6.48 -38.91 2.10
N TYR A 252 7.48 -39.15 2.94
CA TYR A 252 7.64 -38.45 4.21
C TYR A 252 9.04 -37.89 4.34
N THR A 253 9.12 -36.86 5.19
CA THR A 253 10.35 -36.31 5.71
C THR A 253 10.30 -36.35 7.23
N ARG A 254 11.44 -36.62 7.85
CA ARG A 254 11.63 -36.41 9.29
C ARG A 254 13.04 -35.89 9.53
N GLU A 255 13.21 -35.15 10.61
CA GLU A 255 14.47 -34.51 10.95
C GLU A 255 14.90 -34.89 12.36
N ARG A 256 16.21 -34.87 12.59
CA ARG A 256 16.82 -34.91 13.92
C ARG A 256 17.91 -33.86 13.97
N TYR A 257 18.28 -33.43 15.15
CA TYR A 257 19.23 -32.34 15.34
C TYR A 257 20.27 -32.65 16.41
N LYS A 258 21.36 -31.90 16.38
CA LYS A 258 22.32 -31.77 17.48
C LYS A 258 22.90 -30.37 17.47
N VAL A 259 23.39 -29.86 18.60
CA VAL A 259 23.95 -28.51 18.66
C VAL A 259 25.25 -28.41 17.87
N VAL A 260 25.61 -27.20 17.43
CA VAL A 260 26.94 -26.95 16.86
C VAL A 260 28.03 -27.08 17.93
N LYS A 261 29.26 -27.36 17.49
CA LYS A 261 30.40 -27.50 18.38
C LYS A 261 30.64 -26.19 19.16
N GLY A 262 30.89 -26.29 20.46
CA GLY A 262 31.03 -25.16 21.38
C GLY A 262 29.74 -24.73 22.11
N LEU A 263 28.58 -25.28 21.74
CA LEU A 263 27.30 -25.06 22.44
C LEU A 263 26.82 -26.30 23.20
N GLU A 264 27.69 -27.29 23.44
CA GLU A 264 27.32 -28.57 24.06
C GLU A 264 26.77 -28.40 25.49
N ASN A 265 27.21 -27.35 26.20
CA ASN A 265 26.82 -27.08 27.58
C ASN A 265 25.76 -25.98 27.71
N VAL A 266 25.18 -25.53 26.59
CA VAL A 266 24.16 -24.47 26.56
C VAL A 266 22.82 -25.11 26.25
N GLU A 267 21.77 -24.71 26.98
CA GLU A 267 20.41 -25.09 26.64
C GLU A 267 20.00 -24.36 25.35
N VAL A 268 19.92 -25.10 24.25
CA VAL A 268 19.58 -24.60 22.93
C VAL A 268 18.31 -25.28 22.46
N ASP A 269 17.25 -24.51 22.21
CA ASP A 269 16.05 -25.01 21.56
C ASP A 269 16.26 -25.00 20.05
N CYS A 270 16.64 -26.15 19.47
CA CYS A 270 16.85 -26.28 18.03
C CYS A 270 15.58 -26.07 17.18
N THR A 271 14.39 -25.98 17.77
CA THR A 271 13.16 -25.65 17.04
C THR A 271 13.01 -24.14 16.82
N GLN A 272 13.45 -23.33 17.78
CA GLN A 272 13.42 -21.86 17.72
C GLN A 272 14.74 -21.27 17.22
N GLU A 273 15.86 -21.84 17.66
CA GLU A 273 17.21 -21.36 17.41
C GLU A 273 17.96 -22.27 16.42
N ARG A 274 17.33 -22.55 15.27
CA ARG A 274 17.86 -23.48 14.25
C ARG A 274 19.31 -23.20 13.83
N TYR A 275 19.75 -21.94 13.84
CA TYR A 275 21.14 -21.58 13.51
C TYR A 275 22.19 -22.10 14.51
N LYS A 276 21.79 -22.46 15.73
CA LYS A 276 22.69 -23.06 16.74
C LYS A 276 22.78 -24.59 16.62
N CYS A 277 22.13 -25.19 15.63
CA CYS A 277 22.02 -26.64 15.52
C CYS A 277 22.34 -27.14 14.10
N CYS A 278 22.87 -28.35 14.06
CA CYS A 278 22.97 -29.16 12.86
C CYS A 278 21.73 -30.05 12.72
N PHE A 279 21.30 -30.28 11.48
CA PHE A 279 20.14 -31.10 11.16
C PHE A 279 20.53 -32.26 10.25
N SER A 280 19.87 -33.40 10.45
CA SER A 280 19.91 -34.56 9.56
C SER A 280 18.48 -34.86 9.16
N ILE A 281 18.24 -34.90 7.84
CA ILE A 281 16.92 -35.12 7.26
C ILE A 281 16.90 -36.51 6.63
N GLU A 282 15.91 -37.30 7.00
CA GLU A 282 15.59 -38.56 6.32
C GLU A 282 14.34 -38.37 5.46
N GLU A 283 14.45 -38.79 4.20
CA GLU A 283 13.34 -38.90 3.27
C GLU A 283 13.04 -40.39 3.07
N GLY A 284 11.77 -40.75 3.03
CA GLY A 284 11.35 -42.10 2.76
C GLY A 284 9.94 -42.17 2.21
N LEU A 285 9.48 -43.40 1.95
CA LEU A 285 8.14 -43.68 1.49
C LEU A 285 7.43 -44.54 2.54
N GLN A 286 6.25 -44.12 2.98
CA GLN A 286 5.38 -44.92 3.84
C GLN A 286 4.42 -45.78 3.00
N THR A 287 3.44 -46.38 3.66
CA THR A 287 2.32 -47.07 3.00
C THR A 287 1.63 -46.17 1.99
N ASP A 288 1.14 -46.77 0.90
CA ASP A 288 0.43 -46.07 -0.17
C ASP A 288 -0.79 -45.33 0.44
N CYS A 289 -1.01 -44.09 0.01
CA CYS A 289 -2.16 -43.30 0.47
C CYS A 289 -3.51 -43.90 0.03
N LYS A 290 -3.49 -44.88 -0.87
CA LYS A 290 -4.69 -45.66 -1.26
C LYS A 290 -5.40 -46.35 -0.11
N ASP A 291 -4.71 -46.61 1.01
CA ASP A 291 -5.27 -47.30 2.17
C ASP A 291 -5.97 -46.34 3.17
N PHE A 292 -5.94 -45.03 2.89
CA PHE A 292 -6.50 -43.96 3.73
C PHE A 292 -7.72 -43.31 3.08
N PHE A 293 -8.57 -42.68 3.90
CA PHE A 293 -9.64 -41.82 3.40
C PHE A 293 -9.08 -40.51 2.82
N ILE A 294 -9.58 -40.10 1.65
CA ILE A 294 -9.17 -38.86 0.99
C ILE A 294 -9.45 -37.69 1.94
N ASN A 295 -8.46 -36.81 2.12
CA ASN A 295 -8.46 -35.68 3.07
C ASN A 295 -8.56 -36.06 4.55
N SER A 296 -8.22 -37.30 4.91
CA SER A 296 -8.19 -37.78 6.29
C SER A 296 -6.92 -38.59 6.56
N ASN A 297 -6.51 -38.66 7.82
CA ASN A 297 -5.43 -39.54 8.27
C ASN A 297 -5.95 -40.91 8.74
N LYS A 298 -7.25 -41.19 8.58
CA LYS A 298 -7.88 -42.44 9.01
C LYS A 298 -7.85 -43.49 7.91
N THR A 299 -7.49 -44.69 8.30
CA THR A 299 -7.56 -45.90 7.46
C THR A 299 -9.00 -46.38 7.29
N ILE A 300 -9.23 -47.30 6.36
CA ILE A 300 -10.54 -47.98 6.23
C ILE A 300 -10.98 -48.61 7.56
N MET A 301 -10.06 -49.22 8.31
CA MET A 301 -10.35 -49.86 9.59
C MET A 301 -10.84 -48.86 10.67
N GLU A 302 -10.37 -47.61 10.62
CA GLU A 302 -10.67 -46.59 11.64
C GLU A 302 -11.92 -45.75 11.31
N HIS A 303 -12.38 -45.74 10.06
CA HIS A 303 -13.46 -44.86 9.62
C HIS A 303 -14.63 -45.55 8.91
N ASN A 304 -14.57 -46.87 8.74
CA ASN A 304 -15.66 -47.64 8.14
C ASN A 304 -16.97 -47.51 8.92
N GLU A 305 -16.93 -47.69 10.25
CA GLU A 305 -18.10 -47.57 11.12
C GLU A 305 -18.73 -46.17 11.02
N THR A 306 -17.92 -45.11 11.10
CA THR A 306 -18.43 -43.73 11.02
C THR A 306 -19.10 -43.43 9.67
N CYS A 307 -18.55 -43.94 8.55
CA CYS A 307 -19.14 -43.73 7.23
C CYS A 307 -20.49 -44.45 7.09
N THR A 308 -20.51 -45.73 7.48
CA THR A 308 -21.70 -46.58 7.35
C THR A 308 -22.81 -46.21 8.33
N GLU A 309 -22.49 -45.82 9.56
CA GLU A 309 -23.48 -45.35 10.56
C GLU A 309 -24.18 -44.05 10.15
N ASN A 310 -23.50 -43.18 9.37
CA ASN A 310 -24.09 -41.95 8.84
C ASN A 310 -24.77 -42.14 7.48
N GLY A 311 -25.04 -43.39 7.08
CA GLY A 311 -25.74 -43.71 5.83
C GLY A 311 -24.91 -43.50 4.56
N GLY A 312 -23.58 -43.35 4.70
CA GLY A 312 -22.65 -43.23 3.58
C GLY A 312 -22.15 -44.59 3.06
N THR A 313 -21.74 -44.60 1.80
CA THR A 313 -21.14 -45.75 1.11
C THR A 313 -19.66 -45.50 0.87
N ILE A 314 -18.81 -46.48 1.21
CA ILE A 314 -17.36 -46.36 1.01
C ILE A 314 -17.02 -46.69 -0.45
N ILE A 315 -16.41 -45.74 -1.15
CA ILE A 315 -15.91 -45.88 -2.51
C ILE A 315 -14.39 -45.95 -2.47
N LYS A 316 -13.82 -46.99 -3.09
CA LYS A 316 -12.37 -47.06 -3.34
C LYS A 316 -12.07 -46.38 -4.67
N THR A 317 -11.22 -45.35 -4.63
CA THR A 317 -10.72 -44.65 -5.83
C THR A 317 -9.23 -44.90 -6.01
N GLU A 318 -8.65 -44.40 -7.10
CA GLU A 318 -7.20 -44.43 -7.32
C GLU A 318 -6.42 -43.56 -6.32
N ALA A 319 -7.09 -42.61 -5.66
CA ALA A 319 -6.50 -41.66 -4.72
C ALA A 319 -6.68 -42.05 -3.23
N GLY A 320 -7.45 -43.11 -2.94
CA GLY A 320 -7.84 -43.49 -1.57
C GLY A 320 -9.33 -43.82 -1.46
N TYR A 321 -9.79 -43.98 -0.22
CA TYR A 321 -11.19 -44.25 0.10
C TYR A 321 -11.98 -42.94 0.26
N PHE A 322 -13.22 -42.89 -0.19
CA PHE A 322 -14.12 -41.76 0.03
C PHE A 322 -15.45 -42.27 0.56
N CYS A 323 -16.06 -41.53 1.48
CA CYS A 323 -17.41 -41.84 1.97
C CYS A 323 -18.41 -41.00 1.17
N GLU A 324 -19.16 -41.63 0.28
CA GLU A 324 -20.23 -40.99 -0.48
C GLU A 324 -21.54 -41.07 0.30
N CYS A 325 -22.09 -39.93 0.69
CA CYS A 325 -23.41 -39.84 1.30
C CYS A 325 -24.49 -39.69 0.22
N ASP A 326 -25.69 -40.21 0.47
CA ASP A 326 -26.87 -40.02 -0.38
C ASP A 326 -27.17 -38.51 -0.56
N ASP A 327 -27.54 -38.09 -1.77
CA ASP A 327 -27.76 -36.70 -2.23
C ASP A 327 -28.77 -35.90 -1.38
N SER A 328 -29.46 -36.56 -0.44
CA SER A 328 -30.38 -35.95 0.51
C SER A 328 -29.71 -35.28 1.72
N PHE A 329 -28.38 -35.38 1.90
CA PHE A 329 -27.62 -34.72 2.96
C PHE A 329 -26.60 -33.69 2.41
N HIS A 330 -27.05 -32.48 2.09
CA HIS A 330 -26.15 -31.36 1.76
C HIS A 330 -25.70 -30.62 3.03
N GLY A 331 -24.45 -30.81 3.43
CA GLY A 331 -23.79 -30.00 4.45
C GLY A 331 -22.28 -29.97 4.25
N ILE A 332 -21.70 -28.79 4.05
CA ILE A 332 -20.25 -28.60 3.98
C ILE A 332 -19.74 -28.31 5.39
N MET A 333 -18.94 -29.20 5.95
CA MET A 333 -18.21 -28.94 7.19
C MET A 333 -16.86 -28.27 6.85
N HIS A 334 -16.74 -26.96 7.09
CA HIS A 334 -15.46 -26.26 7.02
C HIS A 334 -14.73 -26.42 8.37
N TYR A 335 -13.60 -27.14 8.37
CA TYR A 335 -12.66 -27.12 9.49
C TYR A 335 -11.79 -25.85 9.42
N PHE A 336 -11.78 -25.09 10.51
CA PHE A 336 -10.74 -24.09 10.78
C PHE A 336 -9.58 -24.80 11.51
N PRO A 337 -8.32 -24.60 11.11
CA PRO A 337 -7.19 -24.99 11.95
C PRO A 337 -7.02 -23.96 13.08
N LEU A 338 -6.93 -24.46 14.32
CA LEU A 338 -6.31 -23.77 15.45
C LEU A 338 -4.78 -23.97 15.38
#